data_AF-A0A6I1GK93-F1
#
_entry.id   AF-A0A6I1GK93-F1
#
_cell.length_a   1.000
_cell.length_b   1.000
_cell.length_c   1.000
_cell.angle_alpha   90.00
_cell.angle_beta   90.00
_cell.angle_gamma   90.00
#
_symmetry.space_group_name_H-M   'P 1'
#
loop_
_entity.id
_entity.type
_entity.pdbx_description
1 polymer ?
#
loop_
_entity_poly.entity_id
_entity_poly.type
_entity_poly.pdbx_seq_one_letter_code
_entity_poly.pdbx_strand_id
1 'polypeptide(L)'
;MTTTIGDIHDANDHDANDRDDRDLNGRDDHANDPPAALLDTADIARFFERHEPDLYYECKREFDREVDLNPYKRHSEAVLNLVRWMFYDWFAFECAIVMTGKENADGYPQTRRVPRGEGISPFGYMTELAHVQDMIDDAVRSDLKEVDATNKATIFWIRDANAATQRMRLEDVMHGGEYTVYGGDLAARYDGAHGGMLVNRIARVRGMWRFCAVCLYESRRPDTPRARQKLLTGFGKGGYQPDFPGLVRFFYGRAKDTGLDWEETEALLRRRRKR
;
A
#
# COMPACT_ATOMS: atom_id res chain seq x y z
N MET A 1 38.62 -21.83 68.41
CA MET A 1 37.51 -22.22 67.52
C MET A 1 37.82 -21.68 66.14
N THR A 2 38.57 -22.50 65.41
CA THR A 2 38.87 -22.49 63.97
C THR A 2 37.58 -22.74 63.17
N THR A 3 37.35 -22.18 61.97
CA THR A 3 37.81 -22.69 60.65
C THR A 3 37.30 -21.67 59.60
N THR A 4 38.13 -20.94 58.84
CA THR A 4 38.87 -21.23 57.58
C THR A 4 38.12 -20.85 56.29
N ILE A 5 38.78 -19.98 55.53
CA ILE A 5 38.55 -19.57 54.14
C ILE A 5 39.26 -20.57 53.21
N GLY A 6 38.67 -20.85 52.05
CA GLY A 6 39.32 -21.47 50.89
C GLY A 6 38.26 -21.88 49.87
N ASP A 7 38.52 -22.04 48.59
CA ASP A 7 39.59 -21.59 47.71
C ASP A 7 39.04 -21.83 46.28
N ILE A 8 39.56 -21.09 45.31
CA ILE A 8 39.30 -21.26 43.88
C ILE A 8 40.36 -22.19 43.29
N HIS A 9 39.98 -23.21 42.49
CA HIS A 9 40.63 -23.56 41.21
C HIS A 9 39.99 -24.77 40.48
N ASP A 10 39.70 -24.55 39.19
CA ASP A 10 39.90 -25.36 37.96
C ASP A 10 39.71 -26.89 37.93
N ALA A 11 38.90 -27.34 36.96
CA ALA A 11 39.37 -28.16 35.82
C ALA A 11 38.33 -28.25 34.68
N ASN A 12 38.78 -27.94 33.46
CA ASN A 12 38.16 -28.23 32.17
C ASN A 12 37.99 -29.74 31.92
N ASP A 13 36.97 -30.16 31.16
CA ASP A 13 37.04 -30.43 29.70
C ASP A 13 36.04 -31.50 29.21
N HIS A 14 35.60 -31.28 27.96
CA HIS A 14 34.97 -32.18 26.98
C HIS A 14 33.46 -32.46 26.93
N ASP A 15 32.90 -31.96 25.80
CA ASP A 15 31.95 -32.57 24.86
C ASP A 15 30.52 -32.89 25.29
N ALA A 16 29.56 -32.12 24.76
CA ALA A 16 28.57 -32.68 23.83
C ALA A 16 27.75 -31.57 23.14
N ASN A 17 27.79 -31.66 21.82
CA ASN A 17 26.99 -30.96 20.83
C ASN A 17 25.61 -31.66 20.72
N ASP A 18 24.48 -31.01 21.04
CA ASP A 18 23.18 -31.27 20.41
C ASP A 18 22.03 -30.43 21.03
N ARG A 19 21.34 -29.68 20.16
CA ARG A 19 19.88 -29.44 20.13
C ARG A 19 19.23 -28.69 21.30
N ASP A 20 18.77 -27.47 20.99
CA ASP A 20 17.33 -27.15 21.12
C ASP A 20 16.93 -26.04 20.14
N ASP A 21 16.97 -26.39 18.85
CA ASP A 21 16.01 -25.89 17.87
C ASP A 21 14.68 -26.61 18.13
N ARG A 22 13.73 -25.94 18.80
CA ARG A 22 12.28 -26.18 18.67
C ARG A 22 11.52 -25.22 19.59
N ASP A 23 11.05 -24.11 19.00
CA ASP A 23 9.77 -23.48 19.37
C ASP A 23 9.33 -22.48 18.28
N LEU A 24 9.28 -22.97 17.03
CA LEU A 24 8.58 -22.32 15.91
C LEU A 24 7.40 -23.20 15.49
N ASN A 25 6.41 -23.32 16.36
CA ASN A 25 5.09 -23.87 16.02
C ASN A 25 4.00 -23.01 16.67
N GLY A 26 3.99 -21.72 16.34
CA GLY A 26 2.76 -20.94 16.39
C GLY A 26 1.86 -21.45 15.27
N ARG A 27 0.79 -22.17 15.62
CA ARG A 27 -0.26 -22.57 14.67
C ARG A 27 -0.83 -21.31 14.03
N ASP A 28 -0.61 -21.17 12.73
CA ASP A 28 -1.25 -20.17 11.88
C ASP A 28 -2.73 -20.56 11.68
N ASP A 29 -3.55 -20.35 12.70
CA ASP A 29 -5.00 -20.60 12.69
C ASP A 29 -5.80 -19.49 11.95
N HIS A 30 -5.13 -18.69 11.10
CA HIS A 30 -5.75 -17.57 10.35
C HIS A 30 -6.42 -18.00 9.03
N ALA A 31 -6.40 -19.28 8.68
CA ALA A 31 -7.02 -19.80 7.46
C ALA A 31 -8.57 -19.66 7.44
N ASN A 32 -9.19 -19.34 8.58
CA ASN A 32 -10.65 -19.23 8.74
C ASN A 32 -11.15 -17.81 9.07
N ASP A 33 -10.30 -16.77 9.01
CA ASP A 33 -10.80 -15.40 9.19
C ASP A 33 -11.69 -15.03 7.99
N PRO A 34 -12.96 -14.63 8.22
CA PRO A 34 -13.83 -14.19 7.13
C PRO A 34 -13.18 -13.02 6.38
N PRO A 35 -13.46 -12.87 5.06
CA PRO A 35 -12.90 -11.78 4.29
C PRO A 35 -13.20 -10.45 5.00
N ALA A 36 -12.13 -9.71 5.30
CA ALA A 36 -12.23 -8.39 5.88
C ALA A 36 -13.13 -7.52 5.00
N ALA A 37 -14.14 -6.89 5.60
CA ALA A 37 -14.97 -5.93 4.91
C ALA A 37 -14.10 -4.72 4.52
N LEU A 38 -14.06 -4.40 3.23
CA LEU A 38 -13.45 -3.20 2.69
C LEU A 38 -14.54 -2.44 1.94
N LEU A 39 -14.68 -1.14 2.22
CA LEU A 39 -15.49 -0.28 1.37
C LEU A 39 -14.80 -0.13 0.01
N ASP A 40 -15.56 -0.30 -1.07
CA ASP A 40 -15.04 -0.09 -2.42
C ASP A 40 -14.81 1.41 -2.66
N THR A 41 -13.58 1.77 -3.01
CA THR A 41 -13.19 3.16 -3.28
C THR A 41 -13.95 3.77 -4.45
N ALA A 42 -14.39 2.97 -5.43
CA ALA A 42 -15.26 3.43 -6.50
C ALA A 42 -16.65 3.80 -6.00
N ASP A 43 -17.22 3.04 -5.06
CA ASP A 43 -18.54 3.34 -4.53
C ASP A 43 -18.51 4.59 -3.64
N ILE A 44 -17.43 4.79 -2.88
CA ILE A 44 -17.15 6.05 -2.18
C ILE A 44 -17.09 7.20 -3.20
N ALA A 45 -16.27 7.08 -4.24
CA ALA A 45 -16.12 8.12 -5.24
C ALA A 45 -17.44 8.45 -5.95
N ARG A 46 -18.24 7.43 -6.30
CA ARG A 46 -19.57 7.59 -6.93
C ARG A 46 -20.59 8.23 -5.99
N PHE A 47 -20.52 7.95 -4.68
CA PHE A 47 -21.35 8.62 -3.69
C PHE A 47 -21.09 10.13 -3.74
N PHE A 48 -19.82 10.55 -3.69
CA PHE A 48 -19.46 11.96 -3.78
C PHE A 48 -19.77 12.57 -5.15
N GLU A 49 -19.58 11.85 -6.25
CA GLU A 49 -19.98 12.33 -7.58
C GLU A 49 -21.48 12.65 -7.65
N ARG A 50 -22.32 11.86 -6.98
CA ARG A 50 -23.77 12.05 -6.96
C ARG A 50 -24.23 13.15 -6.00
N HIS A 51 -23.70 13.15 -4.78
CA HIS A 51 -24.23 13.94 -3.66
C HIS A 51 -23.42 15.22 -3.37
N GLU A 52 -22.16 15.27 -3.80
CA GLU A 52 -21.24 16.41 -3.63
C GLU A 52 -20.42 16.66 -4.92
N PRO A 53 -21.07 16.86 -6.08
CA PRO A 53 -20.40 16.88 -7.39
C PRO A 53 -19.31 17.96 -7.50
N ASP A 54 -19.50 19.12 -6.86
CA ASP A 54 -18.52 20.21 -6.89
C ASP A 54 -17.19 19.79 -6.25
N LEU A 55 -17.26 19.15 -5.07
CA LEU A 55 -16.10 18.61 -4.37
C LEU A 55 -15.43 17.49 -5.18
N TYR A 56 -16.23 16.56 -5.71
CA TYR A 56 -15.73 15.45 -6.52
C TYR A 56 -14.99 15.94 -7.76
N TYR A 57 -15.59 16.83 -8.55
CA TYR A 57 -14.98 17.32 -9.78
C TYR A 57 -13.83 18.30 -9.52
N GLU A 58 -13.81 19.02 -8.39
CA GLU A 58 -12.64 19.76 -7.94
C GLU A 58 -11.44 18.83 -7.72
N CYS A 59 -11.62 17.78 -6.91
CA CYS A 59 -10.58 16.80 -6.63
C CYS A 59 -10.16 16.05 -7.91
N LYS A 60 -11.11 15.72 -8.79
CA LYS A 60 -10.81 15.07 -10.08
C LYS A 60 -9.93 15.93 -10.97
N ARG A 61 -10.23 17.23 -11.09
CA ARG A 61 -9.40 18.17 -11.87
C ARG A 61 -8.01 18.35 -11.27
N GLU A 62 -7.89 18.31 -9.95
CA GLU A 62 -6.60 18.32 -9.25
C GLU A 62 -5.78 17.08 -9.61
N PHE A 63 -6.35 15.90 -9.42
CA PHE A 63 -5.70 14.64 -9.73
C PHE A 63 -5.27 14.55 -11.19
N ASP A 64 -6.15 14.90 -12.13
CA ASP A 64 -5.83 14.86 -13.57
C ASP A 64 -4.67 15.78 -13.94
N ARG A 65 -4.58 16.95 -13.30
CA ARG A 65 -3.49 17.91 -13.49
C ARG A 65 -2.17 17.41 -12.91
N GLU A 66 -2.23 16.68 -11.79
CA GLU A 66 -1.03 16.12 -11.17
C GLU A 66 -0.51 14.88 -11.91
N VAL A 67 -1.41 14.01 -12.37
CA VAL A 67 -1.06 12.84 -13.20
C VAL A 67 -0.52 13.27 -14.56
N ASP A 68 -1.09 14.32 -15.17
CA ASP A 68 -0.64 14.89 -16.44
C ASP A 68 -0.48 13.81 -17.53
N LEU A 69 -1.56 13.05 -17.79
CA LEU A 69 -1.57 12.08 -18.88
C LEU A 69 -1.25 12.77 -20.20
N ASN A 70 -0.28 12.23 -20.94
CA ASN A 70 0.18 12.85 -22.18
C ASN A 70 -0.99 12.97 -23.19
N PRO A 71 -1.42 14.18 -23.56
CA PRO A 71 -2.59 14.37 -24.44
C PRO A 71 -2.29 14.00 -25.90
N TYR A 72 -1.02 13.85 -26.27
CA TYR A 72 -0.59 13.51 -27.62
C TYR A 72 -0.36 12.01 -27.83
N LYS A 73 -0.48 11.19 -26.78
CA LYS A 73 -0.43 9.73 -26.88
C LYS A 73 -1.85 9.16 -26.79
N ARG A 74 -2.14 8.19 -27.66
CA ARG A 74 -3.39 7.43 -27.56
C ARG A 74 -3.25 6.43 -26.42
N HIS A 75 -4.03 6.64 -25.36
CA HIS A 75 -4.12 5.71 -24.25
C HIS A 75 -5.14 4.61 -24.54
N SER A 76 -4.85 3.38 -24.13
CA SER A 76 -5.82 2.30 -24.22
C SER A 76 -6.93 2.51 -23.20
N GLU A 77 -8.12 1.95 -23.47
CA GLU A 77 -9.23 2.00 -22.52
C GLU A 77 -8.85 1.38 -21.16
N ALA A 78 -8.02 0.33 -21.18
CA ALA A 78 -7.49 -0.30 -19.97
C ALA A 78 -6.67 0.68 -19.12
N VAL A 79 -5.79 1.48 -19.74
CA VAL A 79 -5.00 2.51 -19.03
C VAL A 79 -5.90 3.62 -18.49
N LEU A 80 -6.85 4.11 -19.28
CA LEU A 80 -7.79 5.13 -18.83
C LEU A 80 -8.65 4.64 -17.66
N ASN A 81 -9.11 3.39 -17.72
CA ASN A 81 -9.85 2.76 -16.63
C ASN A 81 -8.97 2.59 -15.39
N LEU A 82 -7.71 2.17 -15.53
CA LEU A 82 -6.77 2.06 -14.42
C LEU A 82 -6.54 3.43 -13.75
N VAL A 83 -6.27 4.48 -14.53
CA VAL A 83 -6.06 5.83 -13.98
C VAL A 83 -7.33 6.33 -13.26
N ARG A 84 -8.52 5.98 -13.76
CA ARG A 84 -9.78 6.27 -13.05
C ARG A 84 -9.86 5.54 -11.72
N TRP A 85 -9.47 4.27 -11.65
CA TRP A 85 -9.37 3.53 -10.38
C TRP A 85 -8.37 4.17 -9.42
N MET A 86 -7.22 4.62 -9.93
CA MET A 86 -6.24 5.34 -9.10
C MET A 86 -6.80 6.65 -8.57
N PHE A 87 -7.61 7.37 -9.34
CA PHE A 87 -8.32 8.53 -8.82
C PHE A 87 -9.25 8.14 -7.67
N TYR A 88 -10.00 7.05 -7.78
CA TYR A 88 -10.89 6.59 -6.70
C TYR A 88 -10.11 6.24 -5.43
N ASP A 89 -8.99 5.54 -5.54
CA ASP A 89 -8.13 5.21 -4.40
C ASP A 89 -7.52 6.47 -3.76
N TRP A 90 -7.04 7.40 -4.58
CA TRP A 90 -6.51 8.68 -4.09
C TRP A 90 -7.59 9.51 -3.39
N PHE A 91 -8.77 9.61 -4.00
CA PHE A 91 -9.91 10.33 -3.46
C PHE A 91 -10.40 9.70 -2.16
N ALA A 92 -10.48 8.38 -2.07
CA ALA A 92 -10.95 7.73 -0.86
C ALA A 92 -9.98 7.89 0.32
N PHE A 93 -8.67 7.72 0.09
CA PHE A 93 -7.68 7.59 1.16
C PHE A 93 -6.82 8.83 1.43
N GLU A 94 -6.53 9.65 0.42
CA GLU A 94 -5.55 10.74 0.56
C GLU A 94 -6.18 12.12 0.54
N CYS A 95 -7.41 12.22 0.08
CA CYS A 95 -8.19 13.42 0.24
C CYS A 95 -8.56 13.64 1.72
N ALA A 96 -8.57 14.90 2.17
CA ALA A 96 -9.13 15.32 3.43
C ALA A 96 -10.36 16.22 3.23
N ILE A 97 -11.38 16.00 4.05
CA ILE A 97 -12.64 16.74 4.08
C ILE A 97 -13.04 17.07 5.51
N VAL A 98 -13.86 18.10 5.67
CA VAL A 98 -14.57 18.41 6.93
C VAL A 98 -16.05 18.61 6.66
N MET A 99 -16.88 18.26 7.63
CA MET A 99 -18.32 18.52 7.59
C MET A 99 -18.57 20.01 7.85
N THR A 100 -19.48 20.62 7.10
CA THR A 100 -19.78 22.07 7.22
C THR A 100 -20.82 22.38 8.30
N GLY A 101 -21.46 21.35 8.86
CA GLY A 101 -22.59 21.47 9.78
C GLY A 101 -23.93 21.73 9.09
N LYS A 102 -23.99 21.66 7.75
CA LYS A 102 -25.21 21.72 6.94
C LYS A 102 -25.49 20.36 6.32
N GLU A 103 -26.70 20.18 5.80
CA GLU A 103 -27.04 19.05 4.92
C GLU A 103 -27.00 19.49 3.45
N ASN A 104 -26.68 18.57 2.57
CA ASN A 104 -26.80 18.76 1.12
C ASN A 104 -28.23 18.48 0.65
N ALA A 105 -28.47 18.58 -0.66
CA ALA A 105 -29.81 18.44 -1.25
C ALA A 105 -30.46 17.07 -0.99
N ASP A 106 -29.64 16.04 -0.73
CA ASP A 106 -30.09 14.66 -0.49
C ASP A 106 -30.14 14.31 1.01
N GLY A 107 -29.97 15.31 1.90
CA GLY A 107 -30.05 15.12 3.36
C GLY A 107 -28.80 14.52 4.00
N TYR A 108 -27.68 14.43 3.28
CA TYR A 108 -26.41 14.00 3.87
C TYR A 108 -25.64 15.20 4.43
N PRO A 109 -24.81 15.00 5.48
CA PRO A 109 -23.92 16.05 5.96
C PRO A 109 -23.04 16.59 4.83
N GLN A 110 -23.17 17.89 4.56
CA GLN A 110 -22.40 18.57 3.54
C GLN A 110 -20.94 18.63 3.95
N THR A 111 -20.05 18.41 2.99
CA THR A 111 -18.61 18.40 3.22
C THR A 111 -17.90 19.47 2.39
N ARG A 112 -16.67 19.82 2.79
CA ARG A 112 -15.78 20.65 1.98
C ARG A 112 -14.36 20.13 2.01
N ARG A 113 -13.61 20.40 0.94
CA ARG A 113 -12.18 20.12 0.84
C ARG A 113 -11.39 20.89 1.88
N VAL A 114 -10.40 20.24 2.48
CA VAL A 114 -9.34 20.85 3.30
C VAL A 114 -7.97 20.28 2.92
N PRO A 115 -6.87 20.97 3.27
CA PRO A 115 -5.53 20.40 3.16
C PRO A 115 -5.39 19.06 3.88
N ARG A 116 -4.50 18.20 3.37
CA ARG A 116 -4.23 16.89 3.97
C ARG A 116 -3.74 17.07 5.41
N GLY A 117 -4.32 16.30 6.35
CA GLY A 117 -4.03 16.37 7.78
C GLY A 117 -4.93 17.32 8.58
N GLU A 118 -5.77 18.12 7.93
CA GLU A 118 -6.73 19.03 8.59
C GLU A 118 -8.17 18.50 8.65
N GLY A 119 -8.40 17.25 8.22
CA GLY A 119 -9.72 16.64 8.16
C GLY A 119 -9.67 15.12 8.12
N ILE A 120 -10.82 14.50 7.86
CA ILE A 120 -10.95 13.05 7.70
C ILE A 120 -10.90 12.67 6.23
N SER A 121 -10.59 11.42 5.93
CA SER A 121 -10.68 10.92 4.56
C SER A 121 -12.14 10.69 4.14
N PRO A 122 -12.48 10.74 2.84
CA PRO A 122 -13.78 10.28 2.35
C PRO A 122 -14.09 8.83 2.73
N PHE A 123 -13.08 7.96 2.83
CA PHE A 123 -13.24 6.60 3.34
C PHE A 123 -13.68 6.58 4.81
N GLY A 124 -13.03 7.37 5.67
CA GLY A 124 -13.40 7.51 7.08
C GLY A 124 -14.78 8.13 7.26
N TYR A 125 -15.13 9.13 6.45
CA TYR A 125 -16.47 9.72 6.43
C TYR A 125 -17.55 8.68 6.08
N MET A 126 -17.34 7.90 5.01
CA MET A 126 -18.30 6.87 4.60
C MET A 126 -18.39 5.73 5.60
N THR A 127 -17.30 5.43 6.31
CA THR A 127 -17.31 4.46 7.41
C THR A 127 -18.24 4.91 8.54
N GLU A 128 -18.13 6.16 8.99
CA GLU A 128 -19.00 6.68 10.05
C GLU A 128 -20.44 6.83 9.57
N LEU A 129 -20.67 7.26 8.33
CA LEU A 129 -22.00 7.37 7.75
C LEU A 129 -22.71 6.01 7.67
N ALA A 130 -22.02 4.98 7.18
CA ALA A 130 -22.57 3.62 7.09
C ALA A 130 -22.93 3.05 8.47
N HIS A 131 -22.14 3.37 9.50
CA HIS A 131 -22.42 2.95 10.88
C HIS A 131 -23.64 3.66 11.46
N VAL A 132 -23.75 4.99 11.29
CA VAL A 132 -24.92 5.76 11.75
C VAL A 132 -26.21 5.31 11.06
N GLN A 133 -26.11 4.76 9.85
CA GLN A 133 -27.24 4.20 9.09
C GLN A 133 -27.50 2.70 9.37
N ASP A 134 -26.86 2.13 10.40
CA ASP A 134 -26.97 0.71 10.77
C ASP A 134 -26.64 -0.27 9.63
N MET A 135 -25.86 0.16 8.63
CA MET A 135 -25.42 -0.71 7.52
C MET A 135 -24.21 -1.57 7.89
N ILE A 136 -23.44 -1.14 8.89
CA ILE A 136 -22.30 -1.87 9.44
C ILE A 136 -22.35 -1.84 10.97
N ASP A 137 -21.83 -2.89 11.61
CA ASP A 137 -21.72 -2.97 13.06
C ASP A 137 -20.41 -2.35 13.59
N ASP A 138 -20.24 -2.33 14.91
CA ASP A 138 -19.06 -1.80 15.58
C ASP A 138 -17.77 -2.54 15.21
N ALA A 139 -17.84 -3.85 14.93
CA ALA A 139 -16.69 -4.67 14.60
C ALA A 139 -16.17 -4.29 13.20
N VAL A 140 -17.06 -4.23 12.21
CA VAL A 140 -16.74 -3.78 10.85
C VAL A 140 -16.27 -2.33 10.84
N ARG A 141 -16.90 -1.45 11.62
CA ARG A 141 -16.44 -0.07 11.78
C ARG A 141 -15.01 -0.01 12.33
N SER A 142 -14.67 -0.82 13.32
CA SER A 142 -13.31 -0.88 13.87
C SER A 142 -12.29 -1.32 12.82
N ASP A 143 -12.62 -2.35 12.04
CA ASP A 143 -11.76 -2.84 10.95
C ASP A 143 -11.51 -1.73 9.90
N LEU A 144 -12.55 -1.04 9.45
CA LEU A 144 -12.45 0.04 8.46
C LEU A 144 -11.66 1.24 9.01
N LYS A 145 -11.77 1.57 10.30
CA LYS A 145 -10.95 2.61 10.92
C LYS A 145 -9.47 2.21 11.01
N GLU A 146 -9.17 0.94 11.21
CA GLU A 146 -7.78 0.45 11.14
C GLU A 146 -7.24 0.59 9.71
N VAL A 147 -8.05 0.28 8.69
CA VAL A 147 -7.68 0.50 7.27
C VAL A 147 -7.37 1.96 7.03
N ASP A 148 -8.28 2.87 7.38
CA ASP A 148 -8.11 4.31 7.15
C ASP A 148 -6.86 4.85 7.85
N ALA A 149 -6.58 4.40 9.08
CA ALA A 149 -5.42 4.86 9.85
C ALA A 149 -4.08 4.31 9.36
N THR A 150 -4.06 3.12 8.74
CA THR A 150 -2.80 2.39 8.46
C THR A 150 -2.47 2.26 6.98
N ASN A 151 -3.43 2.57 6.09
CA ASN A 151 -3.23 2.40 4.67
C ASN A 151 -2.06 3.25 4.15
N LYS A 152 -1.24 2.66 3.27
CA LYS A 152 -0.11 3.34 2.63
C LYS A 152 0.11 2.80 1.23
N ALA A 153 0.32 3.70 0.27
CA ALA A 153 0.75 3.35 -1.07
C ALA A 153 2.26 3.54 -1.19
N THR A 154 2.95 2.55 -1.76
CA THR A 154 4.41 2.59 -1.93
C THR A 154 4.84 1.65 -3.05
N ILE A 155 6.12 1.71 -3.38
CA ILE A 155 6.83 0.75 -4.22
C ILE A 155 7.35 -0.36 -3.32
N PHE A 156 6.91 -1.59 -3.56
CA PHE A 156 7.38 -2.79 -2.90
C PHE A 156 8.32 -3.59 -3.77
N TRP A 157 9.42 -4.05 -3.18
CA TRP A 157 10.22 -5.15 -3.72
C TRP A 157 9.70 -6.47 -3.17
N ILE A 158 9.47 -7.45 -4.05
CA ILE A 158 9.01 -8.78 -3.64
C ILE A 158 10.20 -9.57 -3.10
N ARG A 159 10.18 -9.88 -1.80
CA ARG A 159 11.22 -10.70 -1.15
C ARG A 159 10.89 -12.19 -1.30
N ASP A 160 9.61 -12.50 -1.17
CA ASP A 160 9.08 -13.86 -1.22
C ASP A 160 7.57 -13.83 -1.48
N ALA A 161 7.03 -14.88 -2.07
CA ALA A 161 5.60 -15.09 -2.20
C ALA A 161 5.30 -16.58 -2.22
N ASN A 162 4.28 -16.96 -1.47
CA ASN A 162 3.95 -18.36 -1.20
C ASN A 162 2.45 -18.59 -1.41
N ALA A 163 2.13 -19.42 -2.39
CA ALA A 163 0.75 -19.76 -2.74
C ALA A 163 0.04 -20.53 -1.62
N ALA A 164 0.75 -21.43 -0.94
CA ALA A 164 0.17 -22.31 0.07
C ALA A 164 -0.26 -21.54 1.34
N THR A 165 0.53 -20.55 1.75
CA THR A 165 0.18 -19.67 2.89
C THR A 165 -0.60 -18.43 2.45
N GLN A 166 -0.75 -18.21 1.13
CA GLN A 166 -1.35 -17.01 0.53
C GLN A 166 -0.70 -15.70 0.99
N ARG A 167 0.58 -15.74 1.39
CA ARG A 167 1.33 -14.60 1.94
C ARG A 167 2.44 -14.17 1.00
N MET A 168 2.73 -12.87 1.03
CA MET A 168 3.86 -12.25 0.36
C MET A 168 4.71 -11.49 1.37
N ARG A 169 6.03 -11.64 1.29
CA ARG A 169 6.97 -10.77 2.01
C ARG A 169 7.41 -9.64 1.09
N LEU A 170 7.06 -8.43 1.49
CA LEU A 170 7.30 -7.22 0.71
C LEU A 170 8.24 -6.30 1.48
N GLU A 171 9.22 -5.75 0.79
CA GLU A 171 10.05 -4.67 1.30
C GLU A 171 9.56 -3.33 0.74
N ASP A 172 9.26 -2.37 1.61
CA ASP A 172 8.91 -1.01 1.20
C ASP A 172 10.17 -0.27 0.78
N VAL A 173 10.28 -0.03 -0.53
CA VAL A 173 11.45 0.60 -1.15
C VAL A 173 11.52 2.07 -0.78
N MET A 174 10.37 2.75 -0.65
CA MET A 174 10.33 4.21 -0.47
C MET A 174 10.59 4.61 0.98
N HIS A 175 9.93 3.93 1.92
CA HIS A 175 9.96 4.31 3.34
C HIS A 175 10.78 3.35 4.20
N GLY A 176 11.21 2.21 3.64
CA GLY A 176 11.86 1.14 4.38
C GLY A 176 10.88 0.29 5.19
N GLY A 177 11.39 -0.84 5.67
CA GLY A 177 10.62 -1.84 6.41
C GLY A 177 10.21 -3.03 5.56
N GLU A 178 9.89 -4.13 6.23
CA GLU A 178 9.41 -5.36 5.60
C GLU A 178 8.04 -5.74 6.18
N TYR A 179 7.17 -6.25 5.32
CA TYR A 179 5.78 -6.55 5.62
C TYR A 179 5.46 -7.98 5.16
N THR A 180 4.79 -8.75 6.02
CA THR A 180 4.12 -9.98 5.59
C THR A 180 2.66 -9.64 5.32
N VAL A 181 2.29 -9.69 4.05
CA VAL A 181 0.98 -9.27 3.53
C VAL A 181 0.21 -10.50 3.08
N TYR A 182 -1.04 -10.62 3.51
CA TYR A 182 -1.96 -11.58 2.93
C TYR A 182 -2.31 -11.15 1.50
N GLY A 183 -1.84 -11.93 0.52
CA GLY A 183 -1.90 -11.63 -0.91
C GLY A 183 -2.98 -12.41 -1.67
N GLY A 184 -3.58 -13.44 -1.07
CA GLY A 184 -4.59 -14.28 -1.73
C GLY A 184 -4.10 -14.77 -3.10
N ASP A 185 -4.90 -14.54 -4.14
CA ASP A 185 -4.56 -14.91 -5.53
C ASP A 185 -3.28 -14.26 -6.04
N LEU A 186 -2.91 -13.06 -5.57
CA LEU A 186 -1.66 -12.41 -5.97
C LEU A 186 -0.44 -13.22 -5.47
N ALA A 187 -0.52 -13.80 -4.27
CA ALA A 187 0.54 -14.67 -3.76
C ALA A 187 0.72 -15.91 -4.65
N ALA A 188 -0.39 -16.50 -5.13
CA ALA A 188 -0.35 -17.63 -6.06
C ALA A 188 0.25 -17.23 -7.43
N ARG A 189 -0.07 -16.04 -7.94
CA ARG A 189 0.56 -15.54 -9.17
C ARG A 189 2.08 -15.40 -8.99
N TYR A 190 2.54 -14.97 -7.83
CA TYR A 190 3.95 -14.72 -7.58
C TYR A 190 4.67 -15.87 -6.86
N ASP A 191 4.10 -17.07 -6.82
CA ASP A 191 4.66 -18.19 -6.06
C ASP A 191 6.14 -18.46 -6.40
N GLY A 192 6.99 -18.52 -5.37
CA GLY A 192 8.44 -18.68 -5.50
C GLY A 192 9.20 -17.46 -6.04
N ALA A 193 8.56 -16.28 -6.16
CA ALA A 193 9.23 -15.07 -6.63
C ALA A 193 10.15 -14.48 -5.55
N HIS A 194 11.41 -14.24 -5.94
CA HIS A 194 12.43 -13.58 -5.11
C HIS A 194 12.91 -12.26 -5.73
N GLY A 195 11.96 -11.52 -6.29
CA GLY A 195 12.20 -10.22 -6.88
C GLY A 195 11.07 -9.79 -7.80
N GLY A 196 11.22 -8.59 -8.36
CA GLY A 196 10.13 -7.88 -9.00
C GLY A 196 9.61 -6.74 -8.15
N MET A 197 8.67 -6.00 -8.71
CA MET A 197 8.15 -4.76 -8.14
C MET A 197 6.62 -4.79 -8.14
N LEU A 198 6.03 -4.36 -7.04
CA LEU A 198 4.61 -4.04 -6.93
C LEU A 198 4.49 -2.60 -6.49
N VAL A 199 3.58 -1.86 -7.11
CA VAL A 199 3.17 -0.54 -6.63
C VAL A 199 1.71 -0.66 -6.27
N ASN A 200 1.44 -0.66 -4.98
CA ASN A 200 0.10 -0.93 -4.46
C ASN A 200 -0.06 -0.29 -3.07
N ARG A 201 -1.30 -0.34 -2.55
CA ARG A 201 -1.65 0.06 -1.19
C ARG A 201 -1.81 -1.17 -0.30
N ILE A 202 -1.21 -1.13 0.88
CA ILE A 202 -1.47 -2.08 1.96
C ILE A 202 -2.06 -1.34 3.15
N ALA A 203 -2.89 -2.03 3.93
CA ALA A 203 -3.42 -1.56 5.20
C ALA A 203 -3.50 -2.73 6.20
N ARG A 204 -3.60 -2.42 7.49
CA ARG A 204 -3.87 -3.43 8.51
C ARG A 204 -5.38 -3.61 8.68
N VAL A 205 -5.79 -4.87 8.84
CA VAL A 205 -7.11 -5.25 9.31
C VAL A 205 -6.96 -6.36 10.32
N ARG A 206 -7.51 -6.18 11.52
CA ARG A 206 -7.39 -7.12 12.65
C ARG A 206 -5.93 -7.47 12.91
N GLY A 207 -5.06 -6.46 12.83
CA GLY A 207 -3.64 -6.60 13.04
C GLY A 207 -2.83 -7.22 11.89
N MET A 208 -3.45 -7.68 10.80
CA MET A 208 -2.78 -8.31 9.65
C MET A 208 -2.69 -7.35 8.45
N TRP A 209 -1.54 -7.30 7.76
CA TRP A 209 -1.41 -6.52 6.54
C TRP A 209 -2.09 -7.19 5.35
N ARG A 210 -2.88 -6.42 4.59
CA ARG A 210 -3.61 -6.85 3.39
C ARG A 210 -3.46 -5.79 2.30
N PHE A 211 -3.57 -6.19 1.05
CA PHE A 211 -3.79 -5.23 -0.05
C PHE A 211 -5.20 -4.64 0.07
N CYS A 212 -5.32 -3.33 -0.14
CA CYS A 212 -6.60 -2.61 0.01
C CYS A 212 -6.91 -1.68 -1.16
N ALA A 213 -6.24 -1.87 -2.30
CA ALA A 213 -6.43 -1.08 -3.52
C ALA A 213 -6.11 -1.91 -4.76
N VAL A 214 -6.47 -1.37 -5.94
CA VAL A 214 -6.06 -1.93 -7.23
C VAL A 214 -4.55 -1.70 -7.39
N CYS A 215 -3.83 -2.72 -7.88
CA CYS A 215 -2.39 -2.59 -8.09
C CYS A 215 -2.10 -1.59 -9.22
N LEU A 216 -1.36 -0.53 -8.91
CA LEU A 216 -0.95 0.50 -9.87
C LEU A 216 0.03 -0.07 -10.90
N TYR A 217 0.99 -0.86 -10.47
CA TYR A 217 1.99 -1.47 -11.34
C TYR A 217 2.49 -2.78 -10.74
N GLU A 218 2.61 -3.81 -11.57
CA GLU A 218 3.17 -5.09 -11.16
C GLU A 218 4.17 -5.63 -12.19
N SER A 219 5.30 -6.15 -11.73
CA SER A 219 6.27 -6.84 -12.59
C SER A 219 7.04 -7.91 -11.83
N ARG A 220 7.20 -9.10 -12.43
CA ARG A 220 8.03 -10.19 -11.89
C ARG A 220 9.54 -9.97 -12.07
N ARG A 221 9.94 -9.01 -12.89
CA ARG A 221 11.34 -8.71 -13.18
C ARG A 221 11.55 -7.19 -13.15
N PRO A 222 12.78 -6.71 -12.89
CA PRO A 222 13.98 -7.48 -12.58
C PRO A 222 13.95 -8.08 -11.16
N ASP A 223 14.65 -9.19 -10.96
CA ASP A 223 14.74 -9.95 -9.70
C ASP A 223 16.17 -10.05 -9.15
N THR A 224 17.11 -9.32 -9.76
CA THR A 224 18.51 -9.35 -9.34
C THR A 224 18.78 -8.42 -8.14
N PRO A 225 19.72 -8.76 -7.23
CA PRO A 225 20.12 -7.87 -6.13
C PRO A 225 20.56 -6.47 -6.58
N ARG A 226 21.23 -6.39 -7.73
CA ARG A 226 21.65 -5.11 -8.33
C ARG A 226 20.46 -4.23 -8.72
N ALA A 227 19.37 -4.83 -9.19
CA ALA A 227 18.17 -4.07 -9.54
C ALA A 227 17.43 -3.58 -8.30
N ARG A 228 17.30 -4.43 -7.27
CA ARG A 228 16.81 -4.03 -5.95
C ARG A 228 17.60 -2.84 -5.39
N GLN A 229 18.92 -2.91 -5.42
CA GLN A 229 19.78 -1.81 -4.92
C GLN A 229 19.55 -0.50 -5.69
N LYS A 230 19.33 -0.57 -7.01
CA LYS A 230 19.00 0.62 -7.81
C LYS A 230 17.65 1.23 -7.43
N LEU A 231 16.64 0.40 -7.15
CA LEU A 231 15.35 0.88 -6.68
C LEU A 231 15.49 1.57 -5.32
N LEU A 232 16.21 0.95 -4.38
CA LEU A 232 16.48 1.55 -3.06
C LEU A 232 17.26 2.86 -3.15
N THR A 233 18.25 2.96 -4.04
CA THR A 233 18.98 4.23 -4.26
C THR A 233 18.11 5.27 -4.96
N GLY A 234 17.25 4.86 -5.89
CA GLY A 234 16.42 5.78 -6.68
C GLY A 234 15.20 6.32 -5.91
N PHE A 235 14.57 5.47 -5.10
CA PHE A 235 13.30 5.77 -4.43
C PHE A 235 13.37 5.70 -2.91
N GLY A 236 14.44 5.16 -2.31
CA GLY A 236 14.57 5.09 -0.86
C GLY A 236 14.96 6.43 -0.23
N LYS A 237 15.51 6.38 0.99
CA LYS A 237 15.85 7.58 1.76
C LYS A 237 16.83 8.50 1.01
N GLY A 238 16.37 9.71 0.69
CA GLY A 238 17.13 10.70 -0.08
C GLY A 238 17.00 10.58 -1.60
N GLY A 239 16.23 9.62 -2.09
CA GLY A 239 15.84 9.48 -3.50
C GLY A 239 14.54 10.24 -3.82
N TYR A 240 13.94 9.89 -4.96
CA TYR A 240 12.64 10.41 -5.40
C TYR A 240 11.51 9.84 -4.54
N GLN A 241 10.73 10.74 -3.93
CA GLN A 241 9.66 10.40 -2.98
C GLN A 241 8.32 10.97 -3.49
N PRO A 242 7.73 10.37 -4.53
CA PRO A 242 6.44 10.82 -5.04
C PRO A 242 5.32 10.57 -4.03
N ASP A 243 4.34 11.46 -4.00
CA ASP A 243 3.02 11.13 -3.46
C ASP A 243 2.26 10.19 -4.41
N PHE A 244 1.05 9.78 -4.06
CA PHE A 244 0.33 8.80 -4.87
C PHE A 244 -0.01 9.29 -6.29
N PRO A 245 -0.51 10.51 -6.53
CA PRO A 245 -0.63 11.05 -7.89
C PRO A 245 0.72 11.11 -8.61
N GLY A 246 1.81 11.42 -7.90
CA GLY A 246 3.18 11.36 -8.42
C GLY A 246 3.61 9.96 -8.86
N LEU A 247 3.21 8.91 -8.14
CA LEU A 247 3.43 7.51 -8.55
C LEU A 247 2.65 7.21 -9.84
N VAL A 248 1.38 7.61 -9.91
CA VAL A 248 0.56 7.42 -11.12
C VAL A 248 1.19 8.17 -12.30
N ARG A 249 1.64 9.41 -12.10
CA ARG A 249 2.38 10.19 -13.10
C ARG A 249 3.65 9.49 -13.54
N PHE A 250 4.42 8.94 -12.60
CA PHE A 250 5.68 8.25 -12.92
C PHE A 250 5.47 7.06 -13.87
N PHE A 251 4.41 6.27 -13.68
CA PHE A 251 4.14 5.09 -14.49
C PHE A 251 3.33 5.36 -15.76
N TYR A 252 2.39 6.31 -15.73
CA TYR A 252 1.40 6.49 -16.80
C TYR A 252 1.29 7.94 -17.32
N GLY A 253 1.80 8.90 -16.57
CA GLY A 253 1.78 10.32 -16.92
C GLY A 253 3.08 10.80 -17.57
N ARG A 254 3.21 12.12 -17.67
CA ARG A 254 4.44 12.78 -18.11
C ARG A 254 5.20 13.30 -16.90
N ALA A 255 6.38 12.76 -16.59
CA ALA A 255 7.19 13.31 -15.49
C ALA A 255 7.58 14.76 -15.80
N LYS A 256 7.15 15.73 -14.97
CA LYS A 256 7.44 17.16 -15.15
C LYS A 256 8.94 17.49 -15.07
N ASP A 257 9.70 16.62 -14.41
CA ASP A 257 11.10 16.73 -14.03
C ASP A 257 12.07 15.99 -14.98
N THR A 258 11.61 14.96 -15.69
CA THR A 258 12.43 14.25 -16.71
C THR A 258 11.90 14.41 -18.13
N GLY A 259 10.64 14.84 -18.28
CA GLY A 259 9.93 14.90 -19.56
C GLY A 259 9.56 13.53 -20.14
N LEU A 260 9.86 12.44 -19.42
CA LEU A 260 9.76 11.06 -19.89
C LEU A 260 8.69 10.29 -19.11
N ASP A 261 8.00 9.37 -19.78
CA ASP A 261 7.20 8.34 -19.10
C ASP A 261 8.04 7.10 -18.74
N TRP A 262 7.46 6.13 -18.02
CA TRP A 262 8.18 4.91 -17.62
C TRP A 262 8.66 4.07 -18.81
N GLU A 263 7.88 4.00 -19.90
CA GLU A 263 8.30 3.28 -21.11
C GLU A 263 9.51 3.95 -21.77
N GLU A 264 9.52 5.28 -21.82
CA GLU A 264 10.64 6.07 -22.31
C GLU A 264 11.87 5.95 -21.40
N THR A 265 11.64 5.91 -20.09
CA THR A 265 12.67 5.66 -19.08
C THR A 265 13.26 4.26 -19.25
N GLU A 266 12.44 3.25 -19.44
CA GLU A 266 12.87 1.87 -19.69
C GLU A 266 13.63 1.76 -21.02
N ALA A 267 13.13 2.40 -22.08
CA ALA A 267 13.78 2.42 -23.38
C ALA A 267 15.16 3.09 -23.32
N LEU A 268 15.31 4.19 -22.57
CA LEU A 268 16.58 4.86 -22.33
C LEU A 268 17.54 3.99 -21.50
N LEU A 269 17.04 3.33 -20.47
CA LEU A 269 17.81 2.40 -19.65
C LEU A 269 18.28 1.17 -20.45
N ARG A 270 17.47 0.69 -21.41
CA ARG A 270 17.85 -0.39 -22.34
C ARG A 270 18.88 0.06 -23.38
N ARG A 271 18.76 1.29 -23.91
CA ARG A 271 19.73 1.85 -24.88
C ARG A 271 21.12 2.09 -24.28
N ARG A 272 21.21 2.48 -23.00
CA ARG A 272 22.49 2.66 -22.29
C ARG A 272 23.23 1.35 -22.00
N ARG A 273 22.57 0.19 -22.05
CA ARG A 273 23.19 -1.14 -21.87
C ARG A 273 23.81 -1.72 -23.15
N LYS A 274 23.52 -1.14 -24.32
CA LYS A 274 24.04 -1.58 -25.62
C LYS A 274 25.26 -0.77 -26.11
N ARG A 275 25.81 0.12 -25.26
CA ARG A 275 27.05 0.85 -25.51
C ARG A 275 28.13 0.41 -24.55
#